data_AF-A0A4Q8U4I0-F1
#
_entry.id   AF-A0A4Q8U4I0-F1
#
_cell.length_a   1.000
_cell.length_b   1.000
_cell.length_c   1.000
_cell.angle_alpha   90.00
_cell.angle_beta   90.00
_cell.angle_gamma   90.00
#
_symmetry.space_group_name_H-M   'P 1'
#
loop_
_entity.id
_entity.type
_entity.pdbx_description
1 polymer ?
#
loop_
_entity_poly.entity_id
_entity_poly.type
_entity_poly.pdbx_seq_one_letter_code
_entity_poly.pdbx_strand_id
1 'polypeptide(L)'
;MSNDSKEKQDKDNLTAKKKKFRYTLFSTILVLILFAALVGAWFYYQSDMGTLLAIKEPSDISILGPDGTEMSSIDLNYTEDEKTGDQVTVKRVFCVQTSADKHWLEIAHTTNLKGLTFNIYKVSDNGTETVTDEGHTYKYDNTAIAGSYLNLDKTDSDYKYANNIYHDKNYETDDLVQIHAEPVYWLASQPLTTNKTNSIKNGKTYRTYYVCEVSWIETTKEKETDIFYILAKIAE
;
A
#
# COMPACT_ATOMS: atom_id res chain seq x y z
N MET A 1 -74.20 60.41 3.15
CA MET A 1 -72.74 60.41 2.88
C MET A 1 -72.07 59.26 3.67
N SER A 2 -72.15 58.01 3.20
CA SER A 2 -71.53 56.87 3.94
C SER A 2 -71.11 55.67 3.06
N ASN A 3 -71.67 55.50 1.85
CA ASN A 3 -71.25 54.41 0.95
C ASN A 3 -69.94 54.67 0.18
N ASP A 4 -69.69 55.92 -0.22
CA ASP A 4 -68.55 56.25 -1.07
C ASP A 4 -67.19 56.22 -0.32
N SER A 5 -67.21 56.39 1.01
CA SER A 5 -65.99 56.23 1.85
C SER A 5 -65.67 54.76 2.13
N LYS A 6 -66.68 53.90 2.31
CA LYS A 6 -66.50 52.45 2.50
C LYS A 6 -65.97 51.77 1.23
N GLU A 7 -66.48 52.13 0.06
CA GLU A 7 -66.03 51.53 -1.20
C GLU A 7 -64.59 51.90 -1.55
N LYS A 8 -64.17 53.16 -1.27
CA LYS A 8 -62.77 53.57 -1.39
C LYS A 8 -61.87 52.88 -0.38
N GLN A 9 -62.30 52.75 0.88
CA GLN A 9 -61.55 52.06 1.93
C GLN A 9 -61.37 50.56 1.64
N ASP A 10 -62.37 49.89 1.07
CA ASP A 10 -62.28 48.48 0.65
C ASP A 10 -61.40 48.29 -0.59
N LYS A 11 -61.46 49.20 -1.57
CA LYS A 11 -60.56 49.18 -2.74
C LYS A 11 -59.10 49.42 -2.33
N ASP A 12 -58.85 50.35 -1.41
CA ASP A 12 -57.51 50.64 -0.89
C ASP A 12 -56.98 49.46 -0.04
N ASN A 13 -57.83 48.84 0.79
CA ASN A 13 -57.49 47.62 1.54
C ASN A 13 -57.21 46.42 0.62
N LEU A 14 -58.00 46.23 -0.45
CA LEU A 14 -57.77 45.17 -1.43
C LEU A 14 -56.45 45.39 -2.19
N THR A 15 -56.14 46.64 -2.54
CA THR A 15 -54.90 47.03 -3.21
C THR A 15 -53.68 46.86 -2.28
N ALA A 16 -53.83 47.22 -1.01
CA ALA A 16 -52.82 47.02 0.03
C ALA A 16 -52.59 45.52 0.31
N LYS A 17 -53.65 44.70 0.39
CA LYS A 17 -53.55 43.24 0.51
C LYS A 17 -52.86 42.60 -0.70
N LYS A 18 -53.18 43.05 -1.93
CA LYS A 18 -52.50 42.59 -3.16
C LYS A 18 -51.03 42.99 -3.21
N LYS A 19 -50.67 44.21 -2.76
CA LYS A 19 -49.26 44.63 -2.62
C LYS A 19 -48.53 43.81 -1.57
N LYS A 20 -49.11 43.62 -0.38
CA LYS A 20 -48.54 42.77 0.68
C LYS A 20 -48.35 41.33 0.20
N PHE A 21 -49.33 40.75 -0.49
CA PHE A 21 -49.24 39.42 -1.08
C PHE A 21 -48.13 39.32 -2.12
N ARG A 22 -47.96 40.33 -2.99
CA ARG A 22 -46.84 40.39 -3.95
C ARG A 22 -45.49 40.48 -3.23
N TYR A 23 -45.37 41.32 -2.20
CA TYR A 23 -44.13 41.41 -1.42
C TYR A 23 -43.80 40.12 -0.67
N THR A 24 -44.80 39.45 -0.10
CA THR A 24 -44.61 38.13 0.52
C THR A 24 -44.16 37.12 -0.54
N LEU A 25 -44.79 37.08 -1.71
CA LEU A 25 -44.41 36.17 -2.80
C LEU A 25 -42.97 36.41 -3.27
N PHE A 26 -42.58 37.67 -3.51
CA PHE A 26 -41.20 38.02 -3.89
C PHE A 26 -40.19 37.69 -2.79
N SER A 27 -40.54 37.95 -1.53
CA SER A 27 -39.69 37.62 -0.38
C SER A 27 -39.50 36.11 -0.26
N THR A 28 -40.55 35.30 -0.45
CA THR A 28 -40.46 33.84 -0.40
C THR A 28 -39.59 33.30 -1.53
N ILE A 29 -39.74 33.82 -2.75
CA ILE A 29 -38.89 33.43 -3.89
C ILE A 29 -37.42 33.78 -3.62
N LEU A 30 -37.16 34.96 -3.07
CA LEU A 30 -35.80 35.39 -2.72
C LEU A 30 -35.16 34.46 -1.67
N VAL A 31 -35.92 34.09 -0.63
CA VAL A 31 -35.47 33.14 0.40
C VAL A 31 -35.20 31.76 -0.19
N LEU A 32 -36.05 31.27 -1.10
CA LEU A 32 -35.85 29.98 -1.77
C LEU A 32 -34.60 29.97 -2.65
N ILE A 33 -34.32 31.06 -3.37
CA ILE A 33 -33.11 31.21 -4.18
C ILE A 33 -31.87 31.23 -3.28
N LEU A 34 -31.90 31.99 -2.19
CA LEU A 34 -30.81 32.03 -1.20
C LEU A 34 -30.56 30.65 -0.58
N PHE A 35 -31.64 29.93 -0.24
CA PHE A 35 -31.55 28.58 0.31
C PHE A 35 -30.97 27.59 -0.70
N ALA A 36 -31.41 27.65 -1.97
CA ALA A 36 -30.86 26.81 -3.04
C ALA A 36 -29.38 27.12 -3.33
N ALA A 37 -28.97 28.39 -3.26
CA ALA A 37 -27.57 28.78 -3.41
C ALA A 37 -26.70 28.30 -2.23
N LEU A 38 -27.20 28.39 -1.00
CA LEU A 38 -26.53 27.87 0.20
C LEU A 38 -26.40 26.35 0.17
N VAL A 39 -27.48 25.64 -0.15
CA VAL A 39 -27.47 24.18 -0.31
C VAL A 39 -26.57 23.77 -1.48
N GLY A 40 -26.60 24.49 -2.60
CA GLY A 40 -25.74 24.24 -3.75
C GLY A 40 -24.26 24.47 -3.44
N ALA A 41 -23.92 25.55 -2.74
CA ALA A 41 -22.54 25.81 -2.30
C ALA A 41 -22.06 24.79 -1.27
N TRP A 42 -22.92 24.42 -0.31
CA TRP A 42 -22.63 23.38 0.66
C TRP A 42 -22.50 22.00 0.00
N PHE A 43 -23.35 21.67 -0.98
CA PHE A 43 -23.25 20.43 -1.75
C PHE A 43 -22.05 20.43 -2.67
N TYR A 44 -21.65 21.56 -3.25
CA TYR A 44 -20.41 21.69 -4.03
C TYR A 44 -19.18 21.48 -3.13
N TYR A 45 -19.16 22.11 -1.96
CA TYR A 45 -18.11 21.94 -0.96
C TYR A 45 -18.06 20.51 -0.38
N GLN A 46 -19.22 19.89 -0.12
CA GLN A 46 -19.31 18.49 0.30
C GLN A 46 -19.08 17.50 -0.85
N SER A 47 -19.32 17.88 -2.10
CA SER A 47 -18.99 17.06 -3.28
C SER A 47 -17.50 17.07 -3.58
N ASP A 48 -16.78 18.10 -3.15
CA ASP A 48 -15.31 18.08 -3.07
C ASP A 48 -14.83 17.11 -1.97
N MET A 49 -15.66 16.89 -0.93
CA MET A 49 -15.52 15.79 0.04
C MET A 49 -16.22 14.48 -0.40
N GLY A 50 -16.70 14.41 -1.64
CA GLY A 50 -17.31 13.23 -2.22
C GLY A 50 -16.22 12.26 -2.66
N THR A 51 -15.82 11.35 -1.78
CA THR A 51 -15.02 10.14 -2.05
C THR A 51 -14.18 10.22 -3.34
N LEU A 52 -12.97 10.79 -3.22
CA LEU A 52 -11.89 10.80 -4.22
C LEU A 52 -11.37 9.40 -4.61
N LEU A 53 -12.14 8.35 -4.34
CA LEU A 53 -11.78 6.99 -4.68
C LEU A 53 -12.68 6.58 -5.84
N ALA A 54 -12.17 6.76 -7.06
CA ALA A 54 -12.34 5.66 -7.99
C ALA A 54 -11.86 4.43 -7.22
N ILE A 55 -12.75 3.45 -6.99
CA ILE A 55 -12.31 2.11 -6.60
C ILE A 55 -11.50 1.65 -7.81
N LYS A 56 -10.20 1.97 -7.79
CA LYS A 56 -9.25 1.38 -8.71
C LYS A 56 -9.45 -0.11 -8.52
N GLU A 57 -9.77 -0.82 -9.59
CA GLU A 57 -9.83 -2.27 -9.53
C GLU A 57 -8.56 -2.71 -8.79
N PRO A 58 -8.69 -3.56 -7.75
CA PRO A 58 -7.54 -4.06 -7.03
C PRO A 58 -6.48 -4.47 -8.05
N SER A 59 -5.24 -4.02 -7.86
CA SER A 59 -4.16 -4.40 -8.77
C SER A 59 -4.18 -5.92 -8.89
N ASP A 60 -4.10 -6.44 -10.10
CA ASP A 60 -4.09 -7.88 -10.42
C ASP A 60 -2.85 -8.61 -9.86
N ILE A 61 -2.12 -8.01 -8.92
CA ILE A 61 -0.89 -8.52 -8.31
C ILE A 61 -1.13 -8.85 -6.84
N SER A 62 -0.67 -10.04 -6.43
CA SER A 62 -0.69 -10.45 -5.03
C SER A 62 0.58 -11.22 -4.68
N ILE A 63 1.04 -11.07 -3.44
CA ILE A 63 2.06 -11.94 -2.84
C ILE A 63 1.32 -13.05 -2.08
N LEU A 64 1.71 -14.29 -2.33
CA LEU A 64 1.14 -15.50 -1.76
C LEU A 64 2.25 -16.42 -1.27
N GLY A 65 1.91 -17.39 -0.43
CA GLY A 65 2.83 -18.39 0.12
C GLY A 65 3.16 -19.54 -0.86
N PRO A 66 3.78 -20.61 -0.33
CA PRO A 66 3.96 -21.87 -1.04
C PRO A 66 2.63 -22.38 -1.62
N ASP A 67 2.68 -22.99 -2.80
CA ASP A 67 1.51 -23.43 -3.58
C ASP A 67 0.46 -22.33 -3.86
N GLY A 68 0.81 -21.05 -3.65
CA GLY A 68 -0.07 -19.90 -3.80
C GLY A 68 -1.20 -19.85 -2.78
N THR A 69 -0.94 -20.30 -1.56
CA THR A 69 -1.79 -20.10 -0.38
C THR A 69 -1.79 -18.64 0.03
N GLU A 70 -2.88 -18.18 0.65
CA GLU A 70 -2.88 -16.85 1.28
C GLU A 70 -1.92 -16.84 2.46
N MET A 71 -1.11 -15.80 2.57
CA MET A 71 -0.09 -15.67 3.62
C MET A 71 -0.12 -14.24 4.18
N SER A 72 -0.15 -14.12 5.50
CA SER A 72 -0.08 -12.84 6.21
C SER A 72 1.32 -12.50 6.72
N SER A 73 2.19 -13.52 6.84
CA SER A 73 3.53 -13.42 7.40
C SER A 73 4.41 -14.57 6.91
N ILE A 74 5.71 -14.32 6.78
CA ILE A 74 6.71 -15.37 6.55
C ILE A 74 7.18 -15.90 7.89
N ASP A 75 7.15 -17.23 8.09
CA ASP A 75 7.68 -17.85 9.30
C ASP A 75 9.20 -17.91 9.26
N LEU A 76 9.86 -17.25 10.23
CA LEU A 76 11.32 -17.26 10.39
C LEU A 76 11.81 -18.21 11.49
N ASN A 77 10.94 -19.03 12.08
CA ASN A 77 11.35 -20.12 12.95
C ASN A 77 12.34 -21.01 12.21
N TYR A 78 13.43 -21.40 12.86
CA TYR A 78 14.51 -22.16 12.22
C TYR A 78 14.78 -23.48 12.95
N THR A 79 15.42 -24.41 12.25
CA THR A 79 15.91 -25.68 12.78
C THR A 79 17.44 -25.65 12.92
N GLU A 80 18.02 -26.56 13.72
CA GLU A 80 19.47 -26.60 13.92
C GLU A 80 20.27 -26.76 12.61
N ASP A 81 19.70 -27.42 11.59
CA ASP A 81 20.33 -27.57 10.27
C ASP A 81 20.41 -26.25 9.47
N GLU A 82 19.59 -25.26 9.81
CA GLU A 82 19.61 -23.91 9.23
C GLU A 82 20.58 -22.98 9.98
N LYS A 83 21.32 -23.50 10.97
CA LYS A 83 22.27 -22.75 11.79
C LYS A 83 23.69 -23.30 11.64
N THR A 84 24.64 -22.42 11.35
CA THR A 84 26.07 -22.74 11.29
C THR A 84 26.84 -21.82 12.22
N GLY A 85 27.28 -22.36 13.37
CA GLY A 85 27.85 -21.53 14.43
C GLY A 85 26.79 -20.58 14.98
N ASP A 86 27.08 -19.28 14.99
CA ASP A 86 26.11 -18.24 15.39
C ASP A 86 25.26 -17.72 14.22
N GLN A 87 25.56 -18.13 12.98
CA GLN A 87 24.83 -17.67 11.81
C GLN A 87 23.61 -18.55 11.54
N VAL A 88 22.43 -17.94 11.51
CA VAL A 88 21.17 -18.57 11.08
C VAL A 88 20.91 -18.17 9.64
N THR A 89 20.46 -19.11 8.81
CA THR A 89 20.04 -18.88 7.42
C THR A 89 18.77 -19.66 7.12
N VAL A 90 17.65 -18.97 7.01
CA VAL A 90 16.36 -19.57 6.67
C VAL A 90 16.00 -19.29 5.22
N LYS A 91 15.35 -20.26 4.56
CA LYS A 91 14.86 -20.13 3.19
C LYS A 91 13.35 -20.36 3.19
N ARG A 92 12.59 -19.36 2.75
CA ARG A 92 11.13 -19.42 2.67
C ARG A 92 10.66 -19.09 1.27
N VAL A 93 9.56 -19.68 0.84
CA VAL A 93 9.04 -19.55 -0.52
C VAL A 93 7.82 -18.66 -0.52
N PHE A 94 7.80 -17.73 -1.48
CA PHE A 94 6.62 -16.93 -1.79
C PHE A 94 6.41 -16.90 -3.29
N CYS A 95 5.24 -16.47 -3.75
CA CYS A 95 5.01 -16.20 -5.16
C CYS A 95 4.33 -14.86 -5.41
N VAL A 96 4.67 -14.27 -6.54
CA VAL A 96 3.95 -13.15 -7.13
C VAL A 96 2.95 -13.71 -8.12
N GLN A 97 1.68 -13.53 -7.84
CA GLN A 97 0.59 -13.88 -8.73
C GLN A 97 0.16 -12.64 -9.50
N THR A 98 0.25 -12.66 -10.84
CA THR A 98 -0.18 -11.53 -11.68
C THR A 98 -0.59 -11.92 -13.10
N SER A 99 -1.43 -11.10 -13.73
CA SER A 99 -1.75 -11.15 -15.16
C SER A 99 -0.71 -10.42 -16.02
N ALA A 100 0.13 -9.57 -15.42
CA ALA A 100 1.14 -8.79 -16.13
C ALA A 100 2.36 -9.63 -16.56
N ASP A 101 3.01 -9.20 -17.65
CA ASP A 101 4.21 -9.87 -18.17
C ASP A 101 5.43 -9.70 -17.26
N LYS A 102 5.50 -8.60 -16.52
CA LYS A 102 6.62 -8.26 -15.65
C LYS A 102 6.17 -7.59 -14.35
N HIS A 103 6.99 -7.71 -13.31
CA HIS A 103 6.78 -7.06 -12.02
C HIS A 103 8.11 -6.71 -11.35
N TRP A 104 8.09 -5.69 -10.49
CA TRP A 104 9.17 -5.34 -9.58
C TRP A 104 9.04 -6.10 -8.27
N LEU A 105 10.17 -6.32 -7.60
CA LEU A 105 10.25 -6.76 -6.22
C LEU A 105 11.03 -5.73 -5.41
N GLU A 106 10.53 -5.46 -4.21
CA GLU A 106 11.14 -4.58 -3.22
C GLU A 106 11.14 -5.27 -1.86
N ILE A 107 12.19 -5.04 -1.08
CA ILE A 107 12.25 -5.41 0.34
C ILE A 107 12.50 -4.14 1.14
N ALA A 108 11.58 -3.82 2.04
CA ALA A 108 11.78 -2.79 3.05
C ALA A 108 12.07 -3.48 4.38
N HIS A 109 13.14 -3.12 5.08
CA HIS A 109 13.44 -3.73 6.38
C HIS A 109 14.16 -2.79 7.34
N THR A 110 13.91 -2.96 8.63
CA THR A 110 14.73 -2.37 9.72
C THR A 110 16.06 -3.11 9.85
N THR A 111 16.98 -2.61 10.67
CA THR A 111 18.38 -3.08 10.67
C THR A 111 18.95 -3.41 12.06
N ASN A 112 18.12 -3.84 12.99
CA ASN A 112 18.48 -4.12 14.39
C ASN A 112 19.22 -5.47 14.57
N LEU A 113 18.97 -6.45 13.70
CA LEU A 113 19.61 -7.76 13.74
C LEU A 113 20.99 -7.70 13.12
N LYS A 114 21.98 -8.14 13.91
CA LYS A 114 23.36 -8.26 13.46
C LYS A 114 23.47 -9.22 12.28
N GLY A 115 24.20 -8.80 11.25
CA GLY A 115 24.46 -9.56 10.04
C GLY A 115 23.21 -9.79 9.18
N LEU A 116 22.13 -9.02 9.37
CA LEU A 116 20.90 -9.22 8.61
C LEU A 116 21.12 -9.03 7.11
N THR A 117 20.82 -10.07 6.34
CA THR A 117 20.88 -10.07 4.87
C THR A 117 19.67 -10.76 4.28
N PHE A 118 19.25 -10.27 3.11
CA PHE A 118 18.19 -10.85 2.30
C PHE A 118 18.76 -11.17 0.91
N ASN A 119 18.53 -12.38 0.43
CA ASN A 119 18.75 -12.76 -0.96
C ASN A 119 17.45 -13.35 -1.53
N ILE A 120 17.04 -12.88 -2.70
CA ILE A 120 15.89 -13.45 -3.41
C ILE A 120 16.40 -14.24 -4.60
N TYR A 121 15.97 -15.49 -4.71
CA TYR A 121 16.28 -16.36 -5.84
C TYR A 121 15.03 -16.68 -6.62
N LYS A 122 15.13 -16.73 -7.95
CA LYS A 122 14.01 -17.11 -8.80
C LYS A 122 13.90 -18.64 -8.88
N VAL A 123 12.69 -19.15 -8.64
CA VAL A 123 12.40 -20.58 -8.86
C VAL A 123 12.39 -20.88 -10.35
N SER A 124 13.01 -21.99 -10.72
CA SER A 124 13.24 -22.44 -12.09
C SER A 124 13.18 -23.96 -12.15
N ASP A 125 12.51 -24.51 -13.17
CA ASP A 125 12.43 -25.98 -13.36
C ASP A 125 13.82 -26.61 -13.57
N ASN A 126 14.77 -25.82 -14.08
CA ASN A 126 16.16 -26.20 -14.32
C ASN A 126 17.10 -25.79 -13.19
N GLY A 127 16.57 -25.33 -12.05
CA GLY A 127 17.36 -24.93 -10.89
C GLY A 127 18.25 -26.05 -10.37
N THR A 128 19.44 -25.69 -9.89
CA THR A 128 20.43 -26.63 -9.35
C THR A 128 20.26 -26.88 -7.86
N GLU A 129 19.65 -25.94 -7.14
CA GLU A 129 19.39 -26.03 -5.71
C GLU A 129 17.93 -26.38 -5.45
N THR A 130 17.64 -26.92 -4.27
CA THR A 130 16.29 -27.23 -3.81
C THR A 130 16.00 -26.65 -2.44
N VAL A 131 14.76 -26.21 -2.23
CA VAL A 131 14.21 -25.87 -0.92
C VAL A 131 12.85 -26.55 -0.76
N THR A 132 12.57 -27.08 0.41
CA THR A 132 11.24 -27.57 0.77
C THR A 132 10.63 -26.64 1.80
N ASP A 133 9.47 -26.07 1.49
CA ASP A 133 8.74 -25.16 2.37
C ASP A 133 7.26 -25.53 2.39
N GLU A 134 6.66 -25.57 3.58
CA GLU A 134 5.28 -26.05 3.81
C GLU A 134 4.91 -27.33 3.03
N GLY A 135 5.84 -28.30 2.95
CA GLY A 135 5.63 -29.58 2.26
C GLY A 135 5.79 -29.56 0.74
N HIS A 136 6.16 -28.43 0.14
CA HIS A 136 6.35 -28.26 -1.30
C HIS A 136 7.84 -28.03 -1.63
N THR A 137 8.37 -28.78 -2.59
CA THR A 137 9.77 -28.66 -3.02
C THR A 137 9.89 -27.81 -4.28
N TYR A 138 10.77 -26.81 -4.22
CA TYR A 138 11.06 -25.88 -5.30
C TYR A 138 12.52 -25.98 -5.72
N LYS A 139 12.76 -25.90 -7.04
CA LYS A 139 14.10 -25.78 -7.61
C LYS A 139 14.41 -24.32 -7.92
N TYR A 140 15.63 -23.88 -7.62
CA TYR A 140 16.06 -22.52 -7.92
C TYR A 140 17.52 -22.47 -8.35
N ASP A 141 17.87 -21.41 -9.07
CA ASP A 141 19.25 -21.11 -9.40
C ASP A 141 19.88 -20.34 -8.24
N ASN A 142 21.09 -20.74 -7.82
CA ASN A 142 21.83 -20.06 -6.73
C ASN A 142 22.46 -18.73 -7.19
N THR A 143 21.70 -17.94 -7.93
CA THR A 143 22.06 -16.60 -8.37
C THR A 143 20.99 -15.65 -7.85
N ALA A 144 21.35 -14.87 -6.85
CA ALA A 144 20.45 -13.89 -6.28
C ALA A 144 20.03 -12.86 -7.34
N ILE A 145 18.77 -12.46 -7.30
CA ILE A 145 18.25 -11.38 -8.14
C ILE A 145 19.06 -10.12 -7.82
N ALA A 146 19.61 -9.51 -8.87
CA ALA A 146 20.35 -8.27 -8.72
C ALA A 146 19.41 -7.14 -8.27
N GLY A 147 19.88 -6.32 -7.32
CA GLY A 147 19.17 -5.17 -6.78
C GLY A 147 20.09 -4.30 -5.96
N SER A 148 19.59 -3.14 -5.56
CA SER A 148 20.36 -2.16 -4.80
C SER A 148 19.49 -1.47 -3.77
N TYR A 149 20.10 -1.09 -2.65
CA TYR A 149 19.44 -0.25 -1.66
C TYR A 149 19.32 1.19 -2.15
N LEU A 150 18.13 1.77 -1.99
CA LEU A 150 17.80 3.12 -2.46
C LEU A 150 18.26 4.22 -1.49
N ASN A 151 18.40 3.90 -0.21
CA ASN A 151 18.71 4.85 0.86
C ASN A 151 19.80 4.36 1.82
N LEU A 152 20.73 3.54 1.36
CA LEU A 152 21.84 3.09 2.21
C LEU A 152 22.88 4.22 2.36
N ASP A 153 23.18 4.59 3.60
CA ASP A 153 24.25 5.55 3.94
C ASP A 153 25.59 4.84 4.05
N LYS A 154 25.64 3.82 4.91
CA LYS A 154 26.82 3.02 5.20
C LYS A 154 26.46 1.60 5.60
N THR A 155 27.43 0.73 5.47
CA THR A 155 27.40 -0.65 5.94
C THR A 155 28.71 -0.91 6.68
N ASP A 156 28.63 -1.51 7.86
CA ASP A 156 29.79 -2.08 8.54
C ASP A 156 29.71 -3.62 8.54
N SER A 157 30.52 -4.30 9.35
CA SER A 157 30.54 -5.77 9.37
C SER A 157 29.23 -6.38 9.89
N ASP A 158 28.47 -5.61 10.66
CA ASP A 158 27.37 -6.10 11.47
C ASP A 158 26.03 -5.51 11.02
N TYR A 159 26.01 -4.26 10.54
CA TYR A 159 24.76 -3.53 10.31
C TYR A 159 24.77 -2.70 9.03
N LYS A 160 23.55 -2.41 8.57
CA LYS A 160 23.24 -1.45 7.52
C LYS A 160 22.62 -0.22 8.16
N TYR A 161 22.86 0.94 7.56
CA TYR A 161 22.34 2.20 8.07
C TYR A 161 21.68 2.97 6.93
N ALA A 162 20.42 3.33 7.13
CA ALA A 162 19.68 4.17 6.20
C ALA A 162 20.14 5.64 6.30
N ASN A 163 20.07 6.36 5.18
CA ASN A 163 20.08 7.82 5.14
C ASN A 163 18.65 8.37 5.21
N ASN A 164 18.55 9.69 5.37
CA ASN A 164 17.26 10.35 5.62
C ASN A 164 16.44 10.65 4.35
N ILE A 165 16.81 10.14 3.16
CA ILE A 165 16.11 10.49 1.90
C ILE A 165 14.63 10.10 1.90
N TYR A 166 14.25 9.10 2.70
CA TYR A 166 12.86 8.64 2.86
C TYR A 166 12.32 8.83 4.28
N HIS A 167 13.00 9.58 5.14
CA HIS A 167 12.60 9.78 6.53
C HIS A 167 11.17 10.35 6.64
N ASP A 168 10.88 11.43 5.91
CA ASP A 168 9.58 12.10 5.88
C ASP A 168 8.45 11.23 5.27
N LYS A 169 8.74 10.01 4.79
CA LYS A 169 7.72 9.04 4.36
C LYS A 169 7.15 8.24 5.53
N ASN A 170 7.93 8.07 6.60
CA ASN A 170 7.56 7.23 7.74
C ASN A 170 7.46 8.03 9.05
N TYR A 171 8.15 9.17 9.14
CA TYR A 171 8.31 9.97 10.34
C TYR A 171 8.05 11.45 10.07
N GLU A 172 7.79 12.24 11.13
CA GLU A 172 7.66 13.68 11.00
C GLU A 172 9.04 14.32 10.80
N THR A 173 9.08 15.43 10.07
CA THR A 173 10.33 16.18 9.87
C THR A 173 10.88 16.62 11.24
N ASP A 174 12.16 16.34 11.47
CA ASP A 174 12.91 16.56 12.72
C ASP A 174 12.74 15.50 13.83
N ASP A 175 12.01 14.40 13.59
CA ASP A 175 11.94 13.30 14.53
C ASP A 175 13.31 12.63 14.73
N LEU A 176 13.73 12.52 16.00
CA LEU A 176 14.90 11.73 16.36
C LEU A 176 14.51 10.26 16.52
N VAL A 177 14.60 9.53 15.41
CA VAL A 177 14.42 8.08 15.37
C VAL A 177 15.68 7.34 15.76
N GLN A 178 15.51 6.17 16.39
CA GLN A 178 16.61 5.25 16.62
C GLN A 178 17.17 4.79 15.27
N ILE A 179 18.51 4.75 15.16
CA ILE A 179 19.20 4.64 13.87
C ILE A 179 18.88 3.36 13.07
N HIS A 180 18.47 2.28 13.74
CA HIS A 180 18.14 0.99 13.14
C HIS A 180 16.63 0.80 12.91
N ALA A 181 15.80 1.72 13.42
CA ALA A 181 14.38 1.79 13.14
C ALA A 181 14.10 2.46 11.78
N GLU A 182 15.03 3.28 11.28
CA GLU A 182 14.94 3.83 9.92
C GLU A 182 15.10 2.67 8.91
N PRO A 183 14.08 2.39 8.08
CA PRO A 183 14.10 1.26 7.17
C PRO A 183 15.05 1.51 5.99
N VAL A 184 15.70 0.44 5.54
CA VAL A 184 16.38 0.41 4.25
C VAL A 184 15.50 -0.26 3.19
N TYR A 185 15.54 0.27 1.97
CA TYR A 185 14.71 -0.20 0.86
C TYR A 185 15.59 -0.80 -0.23
N TRP A 186 15.53 -2.11 -0.41
CA TRP A 186 16.16 -2.81 -1.53
C TRP A 186 15.18 -2.95 -2.68
N LEU A 187 15.59 -2.55 -3.89
CA LEU A 187 14.79 -2.70 -5.10
C LEU A 187 15.53 -3.56 -6.13
N ALA A 188 14.83 -4.50 -6.76
CA ALA A 188 15.37 -5.26 -7.89
C ALA A 188 15.87 -4.31 -8.99
N SER A 189 16.99 -4.63 -9.63
CA SER A 189 17.64 -3.74 -10.61
C SER A 189 16.85 -3.63 -11.92
N GLN A 190 16.01 -4.62 -12.23
CA GLN A 190 15.19 -4.70 -13.44
C GLN A 190 13.86 -5.39 -13.15
N PRO A 191 12.79 -5.14 -13.94
CA PRO A 191 11.56 -5.88 -13.82
C PRO A 191 11.76 -7.37 -14.10
N LEU A 192 11.16 -8.22 -13.27
CA LEU A 192 11.23 -9.66 -13.36
C LEU A 192 10.13 -10.19 -14.27
N THR A 193 10.50 -11.12 -15.15
CA THR A 193 9.52 -11.74 -16.08
C THR A 193 8.66 -12.75 -15.35
N THR A 194 7.35 -12.63 -15.53
CA THR A 194 6.35 -13.55 -15.00
C THR A 194 6.52 -14.95 -15.58
N ASN A 195 6.53 -15.97 -14.74
CA ASN A 195 6.59 -17.36 -15.18
C ASN A 195 5.23 -17.84 -15.70
N LYS A 196 5.07 -17.90 -17.02
CA LYS A 196 3.82 -18.29 -17.67
C LYS A 196 3.49 -19.79 -17.64
N THR A 197 4.41 -20.65 -17.17
CA THR A 197 4.14 -22.10 -17.06
C THR A 197 3.21 -22.42 -15.89
N ASN A 198 3.29 -21.64 -14.80
CA ASN A 198 2.43 -21.74 -13.62
C ASN A 198 1.13 -20.94 -13.81
N SER A 199 0.38 -21.31 -14.84
CA SER A 199 -0.89 -20.69 -15.22
C SER A 199 -2.03 -21.09 -14.28
N ILE A 200 -2.84 -20.12 -13.88
CA ILE A 200 -4.09 -20.31 -13.16
C ILE A 200 -5.24 -19.59 -13.87
N LYS A 201 -6.49 -19.80 -13.42
CA LYS A 201 -7.70 -19.14 -13.96
C LYS A 201 -7.77 -19.21 -15.49
N ASN A 202 -7.52 -20.39 -16.06
CA ASN A 202 -7.53 -20.65 -17.51
C ASN A 202 -6.55 -19.78 -18.33
N GLY A 203 -5.33 -19.55 -17.83
CA GLY A 203 -4.31 -18.84 -18.61
C GLY A 203 -4.34 -17.33 -18.50
N LYS A 204 -5.10 -16.77 -17.55
CA LYS A 204 -5.23 -15.31 -17.37
C LYS A 204 -4.29 -14.73 -16.31
N THR A 205 -3.84 -15.56 -15.39
CA THR A 205 -3.00 -15.15 -14.27
C THR A 205 -1.94 -16.22 -14.08
N TYR A 206 -0.77 -15.82 -13.60
CA TYR A 206 0.38 -16.69 -13.46
C TYR A 206 1.05 -16.50 -12.11
N ARG A 207 1.66 -17.56 -11.58
CA ARG A 207 2.41 -17.53 -10.32
C ARG A 207 3.91 -17.64 -10.58
N THR A 208 4.66 -16.62 -10.21
CA THR A 208 6.13 -16.65 -10.25
C THR A 208 6.65 -16.87 -8.84
N TYR A 209 7.24 -18.03 -8.58
CA TYR A 209 7.76 -18.41 -7.27
C TYR A 209 9.19 -17.88 -7.07
N TYR A 210 9.50 -17.54 -5.83
CA TYR A 210 10.78 -17.03 -5.38
C TYR A 210 11.14 -17.67 -4.04
N VAL A 211 12.45 -17.87 -3.84
CA VAL A 211 13.01 -18.25 -2.54
C VAL A 211 13.57 -16.99 -1.90
N CYS A 212 13.06 -16.63 -0.73
CA CYS A 212 13.61 -15.60 0.14
C CYS A 212 14.56 -16.28 1.14
N GLU A 213 15.85 -16.03 1.00
CA GLU A 213 16.85 -16.40 2.00
C GLU A 213 17.08 -15.21 2.93
N VAL A 214 16.90 -15.44 4.23
CA VAL A 214 17.14 -14.46 5.28
C VAL A 214 18.22 -15.03 6.20
N SER A 215 19.27 -14.25 6.45
CA SER A 215 20.34 -14.65 7.36
C SER A 215 20.62 -13.56 8.37
N TRP A 216 20.94 -13.95 9.60
CA TRP A 216 21.37 -13.09 10.69
C TRP A 216 22.32 -13.84 11.63
N ILE A 217 23.02 -13.11 12.48
CA ILE A 217 23.84 -13.64 13.56
C ILE A 217 23.02 -13.64 14.84
N GLU A 218 22.78 -14.82 15.40
CA GLU A 218 22.13 -14.96 16.69
C GLU A 218 23.09 -14.51 17.80
N THR A 219 22.61 -13.62 18.67
CA THR A 219 23.39 -13.15 19.83
C THR A 219 22.74 -13.62 21.13
N THR A 220 23.55 -14.00 22.10
CA THR A 220 23.08 -14.45 23.42
C THR A 220 22.83 -13.30 24.40
N LYS A 221 23.21 -12.08 24.04
CA LYS A 221 23.21 -10.91 24.93
C LYS A 221 22.09 -9.93 24.62
N GLU A 222 21.75 -9.75 23.35
CA GLU A 222 20.82 -8.72 22.89
C GLU A 222 19.66 -9.40 22.16
N LYS A 223 18.44 -9.16 22.65
CA LYS A 223 17.20 -9.60 22.00
C LYS A 223 16.69 -8.47 21.15
N GLU A 224 17.27 -8.33 19.97
CA GLU A 224 16.82 -7.38 18.96
C GLU A 224 15.71 -7.99 18.10
N THR A 225 14.93 -7.14 17.44
CA THR A 225 13.87 -7.57 16.52
C THR A 225 13.91 -6.69 15.28
N ASP A 226 13.72 -7.33 14.13
CA ASP A 226 13.52 -6.62 12.86
C ASP A 226 12.17 -6.95 12.24
N ILE A 227 11.71 -6.00 11.43
CA ILE A 227 10.54 -6.13 10.58
C ILE A 227 11.01 -5.99 9.14
N PHE A 228 10.50 -6.84 8.26
CA PHE A 228 10.68 -6.68 6.84
C PHE A 228 9.36 -6.92 6.10
N TYR A 229 9.24 -6.25 4.96
CA TYR A 229 8.13 -6.38 4.03
C TYR A 229 8.69 -6.75 2.66
N ILE A 230 8.08 -7.72 2.02
CA ILE A 230 8.28 -7.98 0.58
C ILE A 230 7.12 -7.33 -0.15
N LEU A 231 7.42 -6.49 -1.13
CA LEU A 231 6.44 -5.81 -1.96
C LEU A 231 6.62 -6.20 -3.42
N ALA A 232 5.50 -6.24 -4.14
CA ALA A 232 5.49 -6.49 -5.57
C ALA A 232 4.64 -5.44 -6.26
N LYS A 233 5.12 -4.95 -7.40
CA LYS A 233 4.42 -3.95 -8.21
C LYS A 233 4.47 -4.36 -9.68
N ILE A 234 3.35 -4.23 -10.40
CA ILE A 234 3.34 -4.44 -11.85
C ILE A 234 4.35 -3.49 -12.50
N ALA A 235 5.14 -4.00 -13.43
CA ALA A 235 6.01 -3.18 -14.27
C ALA A 235 5.24 -2.81 -15.54
N GLU A 236 4.93 -1.52 -15.67
CA GLU A 236 4.28 -0.93 -16.85
C GLU A 236 5.23 -0.86 -18.06
#